data_AF-A0A9D1LW93-F1
#
_entry.id   AF-A0A9D1LW93-F1
#
_cell.length_a   1.000
_cell.length_b   1.000
_cell.length_c   1.000
_cell.angle_alpha   90.00
_cell.angle_beta   90.00
_cell.angle_gamma   90.00
#
_symmetry.space_group_name_H-M   'P 1'
#
loop_
_entity.id
_entity.type
_entity.pdbx_description
1 polymer ?
#
loop_
_entity_poly.entity_id
_entity_poly.type
_entity_poly.pdbx_seq_one_letter_code
_entity_poly.pdbx_strand_id
1 'polypeptide(L)'
;MTINEASNRYHIPIKILKEYESWGLCSEVKKVMGTWNYDDSDIERLSTIMTLHDIGFSNDEVREYWTIVKKVDRGMRKISKVQPRHARRTKVQSD
;
A
#
# COMPACT_ATOMS: atom_id res chain seq x y z
N MET A 1 -9.92 8.79 9.54
CA MET A 1 -11.30 8.30 9.59
C MET A 1 -11.36 7.02 10.41
N THR A 2 -12.36 6.83 11.27
CA THR A 2 -12.53 5.59 12.08
C THR A 2 -13.10 4.43 11.26
N ILE A 3 -13.11 3.21 11.80
CA ILE A 3 -13.68 2.02 11.12
C ILE A 3 -15.16 2.20 10.75
N ASN A 4 -15.96 2.79 11.65
CA ASN A 4 -17.38 3.02 11.40
C ASN A 4 -17.59 4.12 10.36
N GLU A 5 -16.80 5.20 10.42
CA GLU A 5 -16.85 6.26 9.40
C GLU A 5 -16.46 5.72 8.02
N ALA A 6 -15.41 4.89 7.93
CA ALA A 6 -15.00 4.27 6.67
C ALA A 6 -16.08 3.35 6.11
N SER A 7 -16.66 2.51 6.97
CA SER A 7 -17.77 1.62 6.60
C SER A 7 -18.99 2.41 6.11
N ASN A 8 -19.37 3.48 6.80
CA ASN A 8 -20.56 4.27 6.44
C ASN A 8 -20.33 5.12 5.19
N ARG A 9 -19.16 5.73 5.04
CA ARG A 9 -18.86 6.66 3.94
C ARG A 9 -18.59 5.93 2.62
N TYR A 10 -17.90 4.80 2.68
CA TYR A 10 -17.45 4.06 1.49
C TYR A 10 -18.18 2.73 1.29
N HIS A 11 -19.15 2.41 2.16
CA HIS A 11 -19.90 1.14 2.12
C HIS A 11 -19.01 -0.11 2.18
N ILE A 12 -17.81 0.03 2.75
CA ILE A 12 -16.87 -1.09 2.90
C ILE A 12 -17.33 -1.93 4.10
N PRO A 13 -17.55 -3.24 3.94
CA PRO A 13 -17.98 -4.09 5.05
C PRO A 13 -16.96 -4.08 6.20
N ILE A 14 -17.43 -3.95 7.45
CA ILE A 14 -16.56 -3.97 8.65
C ILE A 14 -15.65 -5.19 8.70
N LYS A 15 -16.10 -6.35 8.21
CA LYS A 15 -15.28 -7.57 8.13
C LYS A 15 -14.00 -7.36 7.31
N ILE A 16 -14.08 -6.63 6.20
CA ILE A 16 -12.96 -6.34 5.31
C ILE A 16 -11.99 -5.36 5.98
N LEU A 17 -12.52 -4.35 6.67
CA LEU A 17 -11.72 -3.41 7.45
C LEU A 17 -10.91 -4.13 8.54
N LYS A 18 -11.55 -5.01 9.32
CA LYS A 18 -10.87 -5.81 10.35
C LYS A 18 -9.84 -6.77 9.79
N GLU A 19 -10.14 -7.39 8.64
CA GLU A 19 -9.20 -8.27 7.95
C GLU A 19 -7.94 -7.51 7.51
N TYR A 20 -8.11 -6.32 6.91
CA TYR A 20 -7.01 -5.42 6.58
C TYR A 20 -6.18 -5.02 7.81
N GLU A 21 -6.82 -4.69 8.94
CA GLU A 21 -6.14 -4.40 10.21
C GLU A 21 -5.34 -5.61 10.72
N SER A 22 -5.91 -6.83 10.62
CA SER A 22 -5.30 -8.07 11.11
C SER A 22 -4.00 -8.43 10.39
N TRP A 23 -3.88 -8.04 9.12
CA TRP A 23 -2.70 -8.28 8.31
C TRP A 23 -1.53 -7.34 8.66
N GLY A 24 -1.74 -6.33 9.52
CA GLY A 24 -0.69 -5.40 9.93
C GLY A 24 -0.07 -4.67 8.74
N LEU A 25 -0.86 -4.43 7.70
CA LEU A 25 -0.34 -3.93 6.43
C LEU A 25 0.02 -2.46 6.48
N CYS A 26 -0.64 -1.72 7.36
CA CYS A 26 -0.35 -0.34 7.61
C CYS A 26 0.76 -0.20 8.65
N SER A 27 1.64 0.78 8.43
CA SER A 27 2.61 1.22 9.42
C SER A 27 1.92 1.54 10.74
N GLU A 28 2.42 0.98 11.85
CA GLU A 28 1.93 1.16 13.23
C GLU A 28 1.73 2.63 13.63
N VAL A 29 2.38 3.55 12.92
CA VAL A 29 2.34 5.01 13.09
C VAL A 29 0.94 5.63 12.93
N LYS A 30 -0.04 4.94 12.33
CA LYS A 30 -1.40 5.51 12.10
C LYS A 30 -2.43 5.21 13.18
N LYS A 31 -2.07 4.56 14.29
CA LYS A 31 -3.00 4.37 15.42
C LYS A 31 -3.07 5.65 16.26
N VAL A 32 -4.19 6.36 16.21
CA VAL A 32 -4.48 7.48 17.12
C VAL A 32 -5.21 6.92 18.32
N MET A 33 -4.63 7.06 19.52
CA MET A 33 -5.24 6.58 20.78
C MET A 33 -5.65 5.09 20.74
N GLY A 34 -4.82 4.24 20.13
CA GLY A 34 -5.07 2.79 20.04
C GLY A 34 -6.10 2.36 18.99
N THR A 35 -6.73 3.31 18.28
CA THR A 35 -7.69 3.03 17.20
C THR A 35 -7.07 3.32 15.84
N TRP A 36 -7.41 2.50 14.84
CA TRP A 36 -7.01 2.73 13.46
C TRP A 36 -7.68 3.97 12.88
N ASN A 37 -6.87 4.80 12.21
CA ASN A 37 -7.33 5.97 11.50
C ASN A 37 -7.00 5.83 10.00
N TYR A 38 -8.01 5.52 9.21
CA TYR A 38 -7.93 5.32 7.77
C TYR A 38 -7.74 6.65 7.02
N ASP A 39 -6.82 6.67 6.07
CA ASP A 39 -6.63 7.74 5.07
C ASP A 39 -7.01 7.27 3.65
N ASP A 40 -6.93 8.16 2.68
CA ASP A 40 -7.36 7.88 1.30
C ASP A 40 -6.56 6.72 0.67
N SER A 41 -5.27 6.59 0.99
CA SER A 41 -4.47 5.45 0.54
C SER A 41 -4.92 4.13 1.14
N ASP A 42 -5.41 4.13 2.39
CA ASP A 42 -6.01 2.93 2.97
C ASP A 42 -7.33 2.57 2.27
N ILE A 43 -8.13 3.56 1.88
CA ILE A 43 -9.39 3.35 1.15
C ILE A 43 -9.15 2.73 -0.23
N GLU A 44 -8.17 3.19 -0.99
CA GLU A 44 -7.83 2.59 -2.29
C GLU A 44 -7.44 1.10 -2.16
N ARG A 45 -6.68 0.77 -1.11
CA ARG A 45 -6.27 -0.61 -0.82
C ARG A 45 -7.47 -1.48 -0.43
N LEU A 46 -8.33 -0.96 0.44
CA LEU A 46 -9.56 -1.64 0.85
C LEU A 46 -10.51 -1.87 -0.32
N SER A 47 -10.61 -0.92 -1.25
CA SER A 47 -11.36 -1.10 -2.49
C SER A 47 -10.79 -2.25 -3.33
N THR A 48 -9.46 -2.39 -3.39
CA THR A 48 -8.82 -3.49 -4.11
C THR A 48 -9.11 -4.84 -3.44
N ILE A 49 -9.03 -4.90 -2.11
CA ILE A 49 -9.35 -6.10 -1.32
C ILE A 49 -10.80 -6.53 -1.55
N MET A 50 -11.74 -5.57 -1.54
CA MET A 50 -13.15 -5.86 -1.80
C MET A 50 -13.35 -6.44 -3.20
N THR A 51 -12.77 -5.81 -4.23
CA THR A 51 -12.82 -6.33 -5.61
C THR A 51 -12.24 -7.75 -5.72
N LEU A 52 -11.13 -8.04 -5.04
CA LEU A 52 -10.52 -9.38 -5.07
C LEU A 52 -11.45 -10.44 -4.46
N HIS A 53 -12.15 -10.12 -3.36
CA HIS A 53 -13.15 -11.03 -2.81
C HIS A 53 -14.37 -11.17 -3.71
N ASP A 54 -14.81 -10.10 -4.37
CA ASP A 54 -15.96 -10.14 -5.28
C ASP A 54 -15.70 -11.01 -6.52
N ILE A 55 -14.45 -11.10 -6.97
CA ILE A 55 -14.04 -12.03 -8.06
C ILE A 55 -13.72 -13.45 -7.54
N GLY A 56 -13.87 -13.70 -6.24
CA GLY A 56 -13.76 -15.04 -5.64
C GLY A 56 -12.42 -15.40 -5.03
N PHE A 57 -11.50 -14.45 -4.83
CA PHE A 57 -10.23 -14.75 -4.17
C PHE A 57 -10.47 -15.01 -2.67
N SER A 58 -9.79 -16.04 -2.17
CA SER A 58 -9.74 -16.36 -0.76
C SER A 58 -8.87 -15.37 0.03
N ASN A 59 -9.09 -15.31 1.34
CA ASN A 59 -8.33 -14.43 2.24
C ASN A 59 -6.81 -14.67 2.14
N ASP A 60 -6.39 -15.93 1.95
CA ASP A 60 -4.98 -16.28 1.78
C ASP A 60 -4.40 -15.76 0.47
N GLU A 61 -5.16 -15.83 -0.63
CA GLU A 61 -4.74 -15.28 -1.93
C GLU A 61 -4.67 -13.76 -1.91
N VAL A 62 -5.62 -13.08 -1.25
CA VAL A 62 -5.59 -11.63 -1.08
C VAL A 62 -4.39 -11.20 -0.23
N ARG A 63 -4.09 -11.96 0.83
CA ARG A 63 -2.91 -11.73 1.66
C ARG A 63 -1.60 -11.93 0.88
N GLU A 64 -1.53 -12.95 0.04
CA GLU A 64 -0.35 -13.18 -0.81
C GLU A 64 -0.20 -12.09 -1.86
N TYR A 65 -1.29 -11.67 -2.51
CA TYR A 65 -1.30 -10.51 -3.41
C TYR A 65 -0.66 -9.29 -2.74
N TRP A 66 -1.04 -8.98 -1.51
CA TRP A 66 -0.47 -7.83 -0.80
C TRP A 66 1.02 -8.01 -0.42
N THR A 67 1.43 -9.24 -0.12
CA THR A 67 2.84 -9.57 0.11
C THR A 67 3.69 -9.29 -1.14
N ILE A 68 3.16 -9.62 -2.32
CA ILE A 68 3.80 -9.33 -3.61
C ILE A 68 3.87 -7.82 -3.85
N VAL A 69 2.75 -7.10 -3.68
CA VAL A 69 2.71 -5.63 -3.84
C VAL A 69 3.76 -4.94 -2.97
N LYS A 70 3.91 -5.33 -1.70
CA LYS A 70 4.96 -4.81 -0.79
C LYS A 70 6.38 -5.09 -1.30
N LYS A 71 6.64 -6.28 -1.86
CA LYS A 71 7.96 -6.63 -2.41
C LYS A 71 8.28 -5.79 -3.64
N VAL A 72 7.31 -5.61 -4.54
CA VAL A 72 7.45 -4.80 -5.76
C VAL A 72 7.74 -3.34 -5.41
N ASP A 73 6.96 -2.74 -4.50
CA ASP A 73 7.15 -1.35 -4.08
C ASP A 73 8.54 -1.13 -3.44
N ARG A 74 8.98 -2.05 -2.57
CA ARG A 74 10.35 -2.00 -2.02
C ARG A 74 11.42 -2.13 -3.12
N GLY A 75 11.20 -2.95 -4.14
CA GLY A 75 12.10 -3.10 -5.28
C GLY A 75 12.18 -1.82 -6.12
N MET A 76 11.03 -1.22 -6.45
CA MET A 76 10.95 0.04 -7.21
C MET A 76 11.66 1.19 -6.50
N ARG A 77 11.50 1.31 -5.18
CA ARG A 77 12.23 2.31 -4.37
C ARG A 77 13.74 2.10 -4.34
N LYS A 78 14.23 0.87 -4.53
CA LYS A 78 15.68 0.61 -4.66
C LYS A 78 16.19 1.09 -6.01
N ILE A 79 15.44 0.84 -7.09
CA ILE A 79 15.80 1.25 -8.46
C ILE A 79 15.85 2.78 -8.57
N SER A 80 14.87 3.50 -8.01
CA SER A 80 14.85 4.98 -8.07
C SER A 80 16.01 5.65 -7.33
N LYS A 81 16.68 4.94 -6.41
CA LYS A 81 17.85 5.43 -5.66
C LYS A 81 19.19 5.07 -6.32
N VAL A 82 19.19 4.34 -7.43
CA VAL A 82 20.41 4.09 -8.20
C VAL A 82 20.75 5.35 -8.99
N GLN A 83 21.67 6.17 -8.46
CA GLN A 83 22.23 7.30 -9.22
C GLN A 83 22.96 6.76 -10.46
N PRO A 84 22.82 7.40 -11.64
CA PRO A 84 23.55 7.00 -12.84
C PRO A 84 25.05 7.15 -12.60
N ARG A 85 25.79 6.04 -12.63
CA ARG A 85 27.23 5.97 -12.32
C ARG A 85 28.16 6.55 -13.40
N HIS A 86 27.65 7.19 -14.44
CA HIS A 86 28.48 7.64 -15.56
C HIS A 86 28.06 9.01 -16.09
N ALA A 87 28.38 10.06 -15.34
CA ALA A 87 28.68 11.37 -15.92
C ALA A 87 30.20 11.60 -15.82
N ARG A 88 30.99 10.82 -16.58
CA ARG A 88 32.39 11.15 -16.87
C ARG A 88 32.57 11.26 -18.38
N ARG A 89 33.29 12.31 -18.77
CA ARG A 89 33.70 12.79 -20.11
C ARG A 89 32.68 13.75 -20.75
N THR A 90 33.07 14.94 -21.22
CA THR A 90 34.41 15.44 -21.60
C THR A 90 34.40 16.97 -21.56
N LYS A 91 35.38 17.61 -20.93
CA LYS A 91 35.71 19.00 -21.26
C LYS A 91 36.19 18.97 -22.72
N VAL A 92 35.37 19.50 -23.62
CA VAL A 92 35.82 19.84 -24.97
C VAL A 92 36.67 21.09 -24.83
N GLN A 93 37.97 20.94 -25.06
CA GLN A 93 38.89 22.05 -25.30
C GLN A 93 38.35 22.78 -26.54
N SER A 94 38.08 24.09 -26.43
CA SER A 94 37.79 24.95 -27.58
C SER A 94 38.95 25.94 -27.70
N ASP A 95 39.39 26.13 -28.94
CA ASP A 95 40.61 26.82 -29.40
C ASP A 95 40.77 28.28 -28.93
#